data_AF-A0A1C2DH40-F1
#
_entry.id   AF-A0A1C2DH40-F1
#
_cell.length_a   1.000
_cell.length_b   1.000
_cell.length_c   1.000
_cell.angle_alpha   90.00
_cell.angle_beta   90.00
_cell.angle_gamma   90.00
#
_symmetry.space_group_name_H-M   'P 1'
#
loop_
_entity.id
_entity.type
_entity.pdbx_description
1 polymer ?
#
loop_
_entity_poly.entity_id
_entity_poly.type
_entity_poly.pdbx_seq_one_letter_code
_entity_poly.pdbx_strand_id
1 'polypeptide(L)'
;MGGFVAGSSYIIQGRPGSGKTILANQIGFNHIRNGGRVLFATLLAEPHERLFQFLSTMSFFDKDRVGDQIQFVSAFDTMENDGLDEVVKLLRREIVRQKSTVMILDGLLNARSKAESTLNTKRFISELQGHAAFAGCTVFFLTSSQLDDGSPEHTMVDGVLEMGEELVGNRSVRRIKARKTRGSGAIPGAHECEITENGLVVYPRLESTITHSALRDSAEFSVVASGIDTLDPLIGGGLVESSVTLLLGPSGTGKTTFGLNFLARSTPDEPGLLFGFYESPQRLRVKAAALGLDFEALERAGALHIAWKSPTAELIDKLALDLLRIVEQHGIKRVFLDSLGGMARASCDQSRILDLFSALMSELRARGVTVVSSWEIRGLIGGKIDAPAPDMSGIVDNLMLIRFAQSTAGLTRQLSILKIRDNPYDPALLDVLIGEQGLTVKKAAFHALDDSGNATA
;
A
#
# COMPACT_ATOMS: atom_id res chain seq x y z
N MET A 1 -12.31 -14.60 8.73
CA MET A 1 -13.66 -14.14 8.32
C MET A 1 -13.81 -12.68 8.70
N GLY A 2 -14.22 -11.83 7.77
CA GLY A 2 -14.43 -10.38 7.97
C GLY A 2 -15.60 -9.89 7.12
N GLY A 3 -15.99 -8.61 7.26
CA GLY A 3 -17.09 -7.99 6.51
C GLY A 3 -18.20 -7.44 7.42
N PHE A 4 -19.29 -6.97 6.80
CA PHE A 4 -20.49 -6.50 7.52
C PHE A 4 -21.33 -7.67 8.01
N VAL A 5 -21.84 -7.56 9.24
CA VAL A 5 -22.74 -8.53 9.86
C VAL A 5 -24.13 -8.39 9.25
N ALA A 6 -24.73 -9.51 8.85
CA ALA A 6 -26.06 -9.54 8.25
C ALA A 6 -27.13 -9.10 9.27
N GLY A 7 -28.09 -8.28 8.83
CA GLY A 7 -29.15 -7.72 9.69
C GLY A 7 -28.69 -6.62 10.63
N SER A 8 -27.42 -6.22 10.59
CA SER A 8 -26.88 -5.11 11.37
C SER A 8 -27.03 -3.76 10.66
N SER A 9 -26.67 -2.71 11.37
CA SER A 9 -26.80 -1.33 10.93
C SER A 9 -25.46 -0.59 10.97
N TYR A 10 -25.20 0.20 9.95
CA TYR A 10 -23.93 0.88 9.75
C TYR A 10 -24.14 2.34 9.35
N ILE A 11 -23.31 3.23 9.90
CA ILE A 11 -23.18 4.61 9.38
C ILE A 11 -21.92 4.69 8.53
N ILE A 12 -22.04 5.25 7.33
CA ILE A 12 -20.93 5.68 6.49
C ILE A 12 -20.93 7.22 6.49
N GLN A 13 -19.98 7.80 7.21
CA GLN A 13 -19.87 9.24 7.41
C GLN A 13 -18.62 9.82 6.75
N GLY A 14 -18.68 11.10 6.39
CA GLY A 14 -17.55 11.81 5.77
C GLY A 14 -18.00 13.08 5.06
N ARG A 15 -17.07 14.03 4.82
CA ARG A 15 -17.38 15.30 4.15
C ARG A 15 -17.95 15.10 2.73
N PRO A 16 -18.68 16.08 2.16
CA PRO A 16 -19.05 16.04 0.75
C PRO A 16 -17.83 15.74 -0.15
N GLY A 17 -18.03 14.91 -1.18
CA GLY A 17 -16.93 14.48 -2.08
C GLY A 17 -16.08 13.31 -1.58
N SER A 18 -16.22 12.85 -0.33
CA SER A 18 -15.38 11.77 0.22
C SER A 18 -15.60 10.36 -0.37
N GLY A 19 -16.55 10.17 -1.30
CA GLY A 19 -16.82 8.87 -1.93
C GLY A 19 -17.90 8.00 -1.27
N LYS A 20 -18.66 8.50 -0.28
CA LYS A 20 -19.71 7.73 0.43
C LYS A 20 -20.72 7.07 -0.51
N THR A 21 -21.29 7.85 -1.43
CA THR A 21 -22.31 7.36 -2.37
C THR A 21 -21.73 6.31 -3.33
N ILE A 22 -20.46 6.45 -3.73
CA ILE A 22 -19.76 5.44 -4.54
C ILE A 22 -19.59 4.15 -3.73
N LEU A 23 -19.07 4.22 -2.51
CA LEU A 23 -18.91 3.06 -1.63
C LEU A 23 -20.26 2.36 -1.38
N ALA A 24 -21.31 3.13 -1.10
CA ALA A 24 -22.63 2.57 -0.83
C ALA A 24 -23.21 1.84 -2.06
N ASN A 25 -23.12 2.46 -3.25
CA ASN A 25 -23.54 1.79 -4.49
C ASN A 25 -22.68 0.56 -4.79
N GLN A 26 -21.37 0.63 -4.59
CA GLN A 26 -20.47 -0.51 -4.78
C GLN A 26 -20.83 -1.68 -3.83
N ILE A 27 -21.15 -1.40 -2.56
CA ILE A 27 -21.69 -2.39 -1.62
C ILE A 27 -22.98 -2.99 -2.18
N GLY A 28 -23.91 -2.15 -2.63
CA GLY A 28 -25.17 -2.57 -3.24
C GLY A 28 -24.97 -3.51 -4.43
N PHE A 29 -24.26 -3.08 -5.45
CA PHE A 29 -24.03 -3.88 -6.67
C PHE A 29 -23.29 -5.19 -6.40
N ASN A 30 -22.28 -5.17 -5.52
CA ASN A 30 -21.59 -6.41 -5.14
C ASN A 30 -22.50 -7.37 -4.35
N HIS A 31 -23.41 -6.84 -3.52
CA HIS A 31 -24.41 -7.66 -2.83
C HIS A 31 -25.38 -8.34 -3.79
N ILE A 32 -25.82 -7.63 -4.84
CA ILE A 32 -26.70 -8.19 -5.87
C ILE A 32 -26.00 -9.33 -6.63
N ARG A 33 -24.71 -9.16 -6.95
CA ARG A 33 -23.90 -10.20 -7.60
C ARG A 33 -23.84 -11.50 -6.79
N ASN A 34 -24.01 -11.41 -5.47
CA ASN A 34 -24.09 -12.55 -4.55
C ASN A 34 -25.54 -13.04 -4.30
N GLY A 35 -26.50 -12.64 -5.14
CA GLY A 35 -27.90 -13.07 -5.05
C GLY A 35 -28.78 -12.24 -4.11
N GLY A 36 -28.25 -11.16 -3.54
CA GLY A 36 -29.00 -10.26 -2.68
C GLY A 36 -29.93 -9.31 -3.43
N ARG A 37 -30.79 -8.61 -2.68
CA ARG A 37 -31.64 -7.52 -3.18
C ARG A 37 -31.41 -6.24 -2.39
N VAL A 38 -31.39 -5.11 -3.09
CA VAL A 38 -30.99 -3.82 -2.53
C VAL A 38 -32.10 -2.78 -2.70
N LEU A 39 -32.44 -2.09 -1.63
CA LEU A 39 -33.22 -0.85 -1.68
C LEU A 39 -32.29 0.33 -1.44
N PHE A 40 -32.10 1.18 -2.46
CA PHE A 40 -31.39 2.44 -2.32
C PHE A 40 -32.42 3.57 -2.19
N ALA A 41 -32.52 4.14 -1.00
CA ALA A 41 -33.39 5.25 -0.70
C ALA A 41 -32.60 6.56 -0.58
N THR A 42 -33.09 7.64 -1.17
CA THR A 42 -32.48 8.98 -1.02
C THR A 42 -33.45 9.95 -0.38
N LEU A 43 -32.94 10.74 0.56
CA LEU A 43 -33.58 11.90 1.17
C LEU A 43 -33.01 13.23 0.62
N LEU A 44 -32.37 13.16 -0.55
CA LEU A 44 -31.86 14.31 -1.28
C LEU A 44 -32.81 14.62 -2.44
N ALA A 45 -32.93 15.89 -2.79
CA ALA A 45 -33.74 16.35 -3.92
C ALA A 45 -33.16 15.96 -5.29
N GLU A 46 -31.97 15.36 -5.35
CA GLU A 46 -31.26 15.08 -6.59
C GLU A 46 -31.90 13.92 -7.39
N PRO A 47 -32.10 14.07 -8.72
CA PRO A 47 -32.60 12.98 -9.56
C PRO A 47 -31.60 11.83 -9.69
N HIS A 48 -32.11 10.59 -9.64
CA HIS A 48 -31.29 9.38 -9.81
C HIS A 48 -30.57 9.28 -11.16
N GLU A 49 -31.05 9.97 -12.20
CA GLU A 49 -30.42 9.95 -13.53
C GLU A 49 -28.97 10.45 -13.52
N ARG A 50 -28.67 11.51 -12.76
CA ARG A 50 -27.31 12.03 -12.62
C ARG A 50 -26.40 11.03 -11.90
N LEU A 51 -26.92 10.39 -10.87
CA LEU A 51 -26.20 9.33 -10.16
C LEU A 51 -25.84 8.19 -11.12
N PHE A 52 -26.78 7.73 -11.95
CA PHE A 52 -26.51 6.66 -12.92
C PHE A 52 -25.50 7.05 -13.99
N GLN A 53 -25.49 8.31 -14.43
CA GLN A 53 -24.46 8.80 -15.34
C GLN A 53 -23.06 8.68 -14.72
N PHE A 54 -22.88 9.09 -13.46
CA PHE A 54 -21.59 8.95 -12.78
C PHE A 54 -21.21 7.48 -12.56
N LEU A 55 -22.16 6.65 -12.11
CA LEU A 55 -21.92 5.23 -11.85
C LEU A 55 -21.66 4.43 -13.13
N SER A 56 -22.16 4.87 -14.29
CA SER A 56 -21.95 4.17 -15.58
C SER A 56 -20.48 4.05 -15.99
N THR A 57 -19.61 4.87 -15.42
CA THR A 57 -18.15 4.82 -15.62
C THR A 57 -17.46 3.75 -14.77
N MET A 58 -18.18 3.10 -13.86
CA MET A 58 -17.64 2.18 -12.86
C MET A 58 -17.92 0.72 -13.23
N SER A 59 -16.92 -0.16 -13.09
CA SER A 59 -17.01 -1.59 -13.46
C SER A 59 -17.95 -2.42 -12.58
N PHE A 60 -18.31 -1.92 -11.39
CA PHE A 60 -19.30 -2.57 -10.54
C PHE A 60 -20.75 -2.28 -10.96
N PHE A 61 -20.98 -1.21 -11.73
CA PHE A 61 -22.32 -0.78 -12.12
C PHE A 61 -22.87 -1.66 -13.23
N ASP A 62 -24.10 -2.12 -13.07
CA ASP A 62 -24.83 -2.92 -14.05
C ASP A 62 -26.23 -2.34 -14.22
N LYS A 63 -26.48 -1.68 -15.35
CA LYS A 63 -27.74 -0.97 -15.61
C LYS A 63 -28.93 -1.93 -15.64
N ASP A 64 -28.73 -3.17 -16.09
CA ASP A 64 -29.81 -4.15 -16.27
C ASP A 64 -30.35 -4.65 -14.92
N ARG A 65 -29.60 -4.44 -13.83
CA ARG A 65 -30.01 -4.76 -12.46
C ARG A 65 -30.89 -3.69 -11.83
N VAL A 66 -30.84 -2.46 -12.37
CA VAL A 66 -31.59 -1.31 -11.85
C VAL A 66 -33.06 -1.49 -12.20
N GLY A 67 -33.92 -1.46 -11.19
CA GLY A 67 -35.36 -1.72 -11.34
C GLY A 67 -35.74 -3.19 -11.25
N ASP A 68 -34.79 -4.11 -11.07
CA ASP A 68 -35.05 -5.53 -10.80
C ASP A 68 -34.56 -5.94 -9.40
N GLN A 69 -33.23 -6.00 -9.23
CA GLN A 69 -32.59 -6.43 -7.98
C GLN A 69 -32.10 -5.27 -7.12
N ILE A 70 -31.84 -4.10 -7.72
CA ILE A 70 -31.63 -2.84 -7.00
C ILE A 70 -32.71 -1.83 -7.36
N GLN A 71 -33.42 -1.36 -6.35
CA GLN A 71 -34.49 -0.38 -6.49
C GLN A 71 -34.05 0.96 -5.93
N PHE A 72 -34.27 2.02 -6.70
CA PHE A 72 -33.99 3.40 -6.28
C PHE A 72 -35.31 4.10 -5.94
N VAL A 73 -35.41 4.60 -4.71
CA VAL A 73 -36.62 5.26 -4.20
C VAL A 73 -36.25 6.62 -3.66
N SER A 74 -36.92 7.67 -4.15
CA SER A 74 -36.85 8.98 -3.51
C SER A 74 -37.88 9.02 -2.38
N ALA A 75 -37.42 9.33 -1.18
CA ALA A 75 -38.28 9.62 -0.03
C ALA A 75 -38.21 11.11 0.37
N PHE A 76 -37.61 11.96 -0.49
CA PHE A 76 -37.46 13.39 -0.25
C PHE A 76 -38.81 14.11 -0.10
N ASP A 77 -39.72 13.94 -1.07
CA ASP A 77 -41.02 14.63 -1.04
C ASP A 77 -41.89 14.16 0.14
N THR A 78 -41.85 12.87 0.48
CA THR A 78 -42.54 12.33 1.67
C THR A 78 -41.96 12.92 2.96
N MET A 79 -40.64 13.02 3.05
CA MET A 79 -39.99 13.66 4.21
C MET A 79 -40.37 15.14 4.34
N GLU A 80 -40.41 15.86 3.22
CA GLU A 80 -40.70 17.30 3.23
C GLU A 80 -42.16 17.61 3.56
N ASN A 81 -43.10 16.86 2.98
CA ASN A 81 -44.53 17.14 3.09
C ASN A 81 -45.20 16.40 4.25
N ASP A 82 -44.82 15.15 4.51
CA ASP A 82 -45.55 14.25 5.42
C ASP A 82 -44.77 13.90 6.70
N GLY A 83 -43.45 14.13 6.71
CA GLY A 83 -42.58 13.92 7.86
C GLY A 83 -41.93 12.52 7.95
N LEU A 84 -41.10 12.33 8.98
CA LEU A 84 -40.23 11.15 9.12
C LEU A 84 -40.99 9.85 9.38
N ASP A 85 -42.14 9.90 10.06
CA ASP A 85 -42.95 8.70 10.35
C ASP A 85 -43.50 8.08 9.05
N GLU A 86 -43.89 8.91 8.08
CA GLU A 86 -44.34 8.43 6.76
C GLU A 86 -43.18 7.91 5.92
N VAL A 87 -41.98 8.48 6.05
CA VAL A 87 -40.75 7.93 5.44
C VAL A 87 -40.48 6.52 5.96
N VAL A 88 -40.57 6.28 7.27
CA VAL A 88 -40.38 4.94 7.85
C VAL A 88 -41.41 3.95 7.30
N LYS A 89 -42.68 4.35 7.21
CA LYS A 89 -43.75 3.51 6.63
C LYS A 89 -43.51 3.19 5.16
N LEU A 90 -43.07 4.18 4.38
CA LEU A 90 -42.70 4.00 2.97
C LEU A 90 -41.55 3.00 2.82
N LEU A 91 -40.44 3.23 3.53
CA LEU A 91 -39.25 2.37 3.45
C LEU A 91 -39.55 0.95 3.93
N ARG A 92 -40.30 0.78 5.02
CA ARG A 92 -40.75 -0.56 5.47
C ARG A 92 -41.55 -1.29 4.39
N ARG A 93 -42.49 -0.59 3.74
CA ARG A 93 -43.31 -1.18 2.66
C ARG A 93 -42.43 -1.64 1.50
N GLU A 94 -41.47 -0.82 1.10
CA GLU A 94 -40.56 -1.16 0.01
C GLU A 94 -39.56 -2.26 0.37
N ILE A 95 -39.03 -2.31 1.61
CA ILE A 95 -38.19 -3.43 2.08
C ILE A 95 -38.93 -4.76 1.92
N VAL A 96 -40.20 -4.83 2.36
CA VAL A 96 -41.00 -6.06 2.30
C VAL A 96 -41.39 -6.39 0.86
N ARG A 97 -41.89 -5.39 0.11
CA ARG A 97 -42.35 -5.55 -1.28
C ARG A 97 -41.23 -6.06 -2.19
N GLN A 98 -40.04 -5.47 -2.05
CA GLN A 98 -38.87 -5.81 -2.86
C GLN A 98 -38.09 -6.99 -2.29
N LYS A 99 -38.43 -7.49 -1.10
CA LYS A 99 -37.66 -8.51 -0.36
C LYS A 99 -36.19 -8.11 -0.22
N SER A 100 -35.97 -6.84 0.13
CA SER A 100 -34.63 -6.27 0.23
C SER A 100 -33.88 -6.87 1.41
N THR A 101 -32.63 -7.23 1.15
CA THR A 101 -31.69 -7.80 2.13
C THR A 101 -30.61 -6.79 2.55
N VAL A 102 -30.45 -5.73 1.76
CA VAL A 102 -29.66 -4.55 2.09
C VAL A 102 -30.49 -3.31 1.78
N MET A 103 -30.48 -2.34 2.68
CA MET A 103 -31.05 -1.02 2.47
C MET A 103 -29.95 0.02 2.66
N ILE A 104 -29.85 0.95 1.71
CA ILE A 104 -28.98 2.12 1.79
C ILE A 104 -29.89 3.34 1.88
N LEU A 105 -29.65 4.19 2.87
CA LEU A 105 -30.36 5.46 3.03
C LEU A 105 -29.36 6.61 2.90
N ASP A 106 -29.43 7.34 1.78
CA ASP A 106 -28.65 8.56 1.54
C ASP A 106 -29.37 9.79 2.09
N GLY A 107 -28.62 10.70 2.72
CA GLY A 107 -29.17 11.94 3.27
C GLY A 107 -29.68 11.86 4.71
N LEU A 108 -29.05 11.06 5.58
CA LEU A 108 -29.42 11.03 7.02
C LEU A 108 -29.36 12.42 7.68
N LEU A 109 -28.46 13.30 7.20
CA LEU A 109 -28.38 14.68 7.67
C LEU A 109 -29.67 15.46 7.40
N ASN A 110 -30.36 15.22 6.27
CA ASN A 110 -31.60 15.90 5.94
C ASN A 110 -32.74 15.44 6.86
N ALA A 111 -32.80 14.14 7.18
CA ALA A 111 -33.71 13.63 8.20
C ALA A 111 -33.47 14.31 9.55
N ARG A 112 -32.20 14.51 9.93
CA ARG A 112 -31.85 15.21 11.18
C ARG A 112 -32.27 16.68 11.15
N SER A 113 -32.06 17.38 10.04
CA SER A 113 -32.45 18.79 9.90
C SER A 113 -33.96 18.98 9.94
N LYS A 114 -34.74 18.00 9.44
CA LYS A 114 -36.20 18.00 9.52
C LYS A 114 -36.71 17.61 10.90
N ALA A 115 -35.96 16.78 11.63
CA ALA A 115 -36.32 16.37 12.99
C ALA A 115 -36.26 17.57 13.95
N GLU A 116 -37.37 17.84 14.62
CA GLU A 116 -37.47 18.94 15.61
C GLU A 116 -36.55 18.76 16.83
N SER A 117 -36.10 17.53 17.10
CA SER A 117 -35.22 17.21 18.22
C SER A 117 -34.30 16.02 17.94
N THR A 118 -33.22 15.90 18.70
CA THR A 118 -32.32 14.73 18.67
C THR A 118 -33.04 13.43 19.06
N LEU A 119 -34.09 13.51 19.89
CA LEU A 119 -34.92 12.36 20.24
C LEU A 119 -35.69 11.83 19.02
N ASN A 120 -36.21 12.71 18.17
CA ASN A 120 -36.94 12.31 16.96
C ASN A 120 -36.00 11.64 15.95
N THR A 121 -34.77 12.13 15.79
CA THR A 121 -33.75 11.44 14.98
C THR A 121 -33.42 10.06 15.52
N LYS A 122 -33.28 9.92 16.86
CA LYS A 122 -33.06 8.61 17.51
C LYS A 122 -34.20 7.65 17.23
N ARG A 123 -35.44 8.12 17.38
CA ARG A 123 -36.64 7.33 17.11
C ARG A 123 -36.69 6.88 15.65
N PHE A 124 -36.45 7.77 14.70
CA PHE A 124 -36.39 7.46 13.27
C PHE A 124 -35.37 6.35 12.96
N ILE A 125 -34.13 6.48 13.45
CA ILE A 125 -33.07 5.48 13.24
C ILE A 125 -33.49 4.13 13.86
N SER A 126 -33.96 4.15 15.11
CA SER A 126 -34.35 2.93 15.86
C SER A 126 -35.54 2.19 15.22
N GLU A 127 -36.59 2.91 14.81
CA GLU A 127 -37.75 2.30 14.16
C GLU A 127 -37.37 1.67 12.82
N LEU A 128 -36.55 2.37 12.02
CA LEU A 128 -36.08 1.85 10.74
C LEU A 128 -35.18 0.61 10.92
N GLN A 129 -34.27 0.63 11.90
CA GLN A 129 -33.45 -0.52 12.27
C GLN A 129 -34.32 -1.71 12.70
N GLY A 130 -35.32 -1.49 13.56
CA GLY A 130 -36.21 -2.54 14.02
C GLY A 130 -36.99 -3.21 12.88
N HIS A 131 -37.50 -2.41 11.95
CA HIS A 131 -38.18 -2.92 10.76
C HIS A 131 -37.24 -3.68 9.81
N ALA A 132 -36.03 -3.17 9.57
CA ALA A 132 -35.05 -3.83 8.73
C ALA A 132 -34.56 -5.15 9.35
N ALA A 133 -34.25 -5.16 10.65
CA ALA A 133 -33.84 -6.36 11.38
C ALA A 133 -34.91 -7.46 11.33
N PHE A 134 -36.19 -7.10 11.49
CA PHE A 134 -37.30 -8.05 11.36
C PHE A 134 -37.39 -8.67 9.96
N ALA A 135 -36.99 -7.92 8.92
CA ALA A 135 -36.93 -8.40 7.54
C ALA A 135 -35.60 -9.10 7.17
N GLY A 136 -34.65 -9.22 8.12
CA GLY A 136 -33.31 -9.75 7.83
C GLY A 136 -32.48 -8.83 6.94
N CYS A 137 -32.78 -7.54 6.91
CA CYS A 137 -32.17 -6.53 6.05
C CYS A 137 -31.06 -5.77 6.78
N THR A 138 -29.84 -5.75 6.22
CA THR A 138 -28.74 -4.90 6.70
C THR A 138 -28.96 -3.46 6.27
N VAL A 139 -28.67 -2.47 7.12
CA VAL A 139 -28.92 -1.05 6.83
C VAL A 139 -27.62 -0.24 6.79
N PHE A 140 -27.46 0.60 5.76
CA PHE A 140 -26.39 1.58 5.64
C PHE A 140 -26.96 3.00 5.60
N PHE A 141 -26.57 3.82 6.54
CA PHE A 141 -26.93 5.24 6.58
C PHE A 141 -25.77 6.09 6.08
N LEU A 142 -26.01 6.96 5.09
CA LEU A 142 -24.99 7.90 4.60
C LEU A 142 -25.21 9.28 5.22
N THR A 143 -24.14 9.86 5.75
CA THR A 143 -24.19 11.22 6.32
C THR A 143 -22.97 12.04 5.91
N SER A 144 -23.21 13.32 5.58
CA SER A 144 -22.19 14.28 5.16
C SER A 144 -21.55 15.04 6.33
N SER A 145 -22.11 14.94 7.54
CA SER A 145 -21.53 15.52 8.75
C SER A 145 -20.54 14.56 9.39
N GLN A 146 -19.35 15.04 9.76
CA GLN A 146 -18.58 14.40 10.82
C GLN A 146 -19.36 14.58 12.11
N LEU A 147 -20.07 13.53 12.51
CA LEU A 147 -20.79 13.50 13.77
C LEU A 147 -19.75 13.45 14.91
N ASP A 148 -19.90 14.29 15.93
CA ASP A 148 -19.03 14.29 17.11
C ASP A 148 -19.07 12.92 17.80
N ASP A 149 -18.00 12.57 18.52
CA ASP A 149 -17.85 11.27 19.21
C ASP A 149 -18.96 10.97 20.24
N GLY A 150 -19.68 11.99 20.70
CA GLY A 150 -20.84 11.88 21.59
C GLY A 150 -22.20 11.86 20.88
N SER A 151 -22.21 11.83 19.54
CA SER A 151 -23.43 11.91 18.76
C SER A 151 -24.32 10.67 19.01
N PRO A 152 -25.58 10.87 19.40
CA PRO A 152 -26.59 9.82 19.52
C PRO A 152 -26.53 8.68 18.51
N GLU A 153 -26.31 9.02 17.24
CA GLU A 153 -26.34 8.15 16.09
C GLU A 153 -25.26 7.08 16.14
N HIS A 154 -24.06 7.41 16.66
CA HIS A 154 -22.98 6.45 16.83
C HIS A 154 -23.30 5.38 17.87
N THR A 155 -24.09 5.73 18.89
CA THR A 155 -24.46 4.78 19.94
C THR A 155 -25.48 3.75 19.45
N MET A 156 -26.35 4.14 18.52
CA MET A 156 -27.48 3.33 18.04
C MET A 156 -27.12 2.30 16.97
N VAL A 157 -26.06 2.52 16.18
CA VAL A 157 -25.69 1.60 15.09
C VAL A 157 -24.64 0.57 15.51
N ASP A 158 -24.57 -0.54 14.79
CA ASP A 158 -23.63 -1.63 15.08
C ASP A 158 -22.21 -1.30 14.63
N GLY A 159 -22.06 -0.50 13.56
CA GLY A 159 -20.76 -0.03 13.12
C GLY A 159 -20.76 1.37 12.51
N VAL A 160 -19.60 2.01 12.53
CA VAL A 160 -19.39 3.34 11.96
C VAL A 160 -18.12 3.31 11.12
N LEU A 161 -18.26 3.62 9.84
CA LEU A 161 -17.19 3.84 8.88
C LEU A 161 -17.04 5.34 8.65
N GLU A 162 -15.83 5.84 8.81
CA GLU A 162 -15.50 7.24 8.58
C GLU A 162 -14.59 7.35 7.36
N MET A 163 -14.99 8.20 6.42
CA MET A 163 -14.25 8.56 5.22
C MET A 163 -13.83 10.02 5.32
N GLY A 164 -12.57 10.31 5.00
CA GLY A 164 -12.01 11.65 5.02
C GLY A 164 -11.10 11.88 3.83
N GLU A 165 -10.95 13.16 3.47
CA GLU A 165 -9.94 13.62 2.54
C GLU A 165 -9.17 14.74 3.23
N GLU A 166 -7.85 14.57 3.31
CA GLU A 166 -6.95 15.49 4.01
C GLU A 166 -5.88 15.98 3.05
N LEU A 167 -5.57 17.28 3.13
CA LEU A 167 -4.46 17.86 2.41
C LEU A 167 -3.18 17.65 3.24
N VAL A 168 -2.23 16.89 2.70
CA VAL A 168 -0.90 16.72 3.27
C VAL A 168 0.11 17.37 2.34
N GLY A 169 0.58 18.55 2.73
CA GLY A 169 1.33 19.43 1.82
C GLY A 169 0.48 19.79 0.60
N ASN A 170 0.92 19.38 -0.59
CA ASN A 170 0.20 19.63 -1.85
C ASN A 170 -0.58 18.40 -2.35
N ARG A 171 -0.61 17.30 -1.58
CA ARG A 171 -1.31 16.07 -1.95
C ARG A 171 -2.63 15.97 -1.22
N SER A 172 -3.68 15.56 -1.93
CA SER A 172 -4.95 15.19 -1.31
C SER A 172 -4.96 13.69 -1.07
N VAL A 173 -5.11 13.26 0.18
CA VAL A 173 -5.09 11.86 0.58
C VAL A 173 -6.45 11.46 1.13
N ARG A 174 -7.08 10.47 0.49
CA ARG A 174 -8.34 9.90 0.99
C ARG A 174 -8.06 8.75 1.92
N ARG A 175 -8.79 8.71 3.03
CA ARG A 175 -8.68 7.67 4.04
C ARG A 175 -10.05 7.15 4.46
N ILE A 176 -10.08 5.88 4.80
CA ILE A 176 -11.21 5.21 5.43
C ILE A 176 -10.75 4.56 6.74
N LYS A 177 -11.57 4.65 7.79
CA LYS A 177 -11.33 3.97 9.07
C LYS A 177 -12.63 3.42 9.65
N ALA A 178 -12.55 2.26 10.26
CA ALA A 178 -13.63 1.74 11.10
C ALA A 178 -13.52 2.38 12.50
N ARG A 179 -14.50 3.22 12.86
CA ARG A 179 -14.59 3.85 14.19
C ARG A 179 -15.22 2.91 15.22
N LYS A 180 -16.17 2.09 14.78
CA LYS A 180 -16.93 1.15 15.60
C LYS A 180 -17.25 -0.07 14.77
N THR A 181 -17.06 -1.26 15.34
CA THR A 181 -17.60 -2.51 14.81
C THR A 181 -18.12 -3.36 15.96
N ARG A 182 -19.29 -3.98 15.77
CA ARG A 182 -19.87 -4.96 16.68
C ARG A 182 -20.05 -6.27 15.93
N GLY A 183 -19.66 -7.37 16.56
CA GLY A 183 -19.77 -8.72 15.98
C GLY A 183 -18.77 -9.05 14.87
N SER A 184 -17.94 -8.10 14.42
CA SER A 184 -16.91 -8.31 13.40
C SER A 184 -15.61 -7.57 13.75
N GLY A 185 -14.46 -8.23 13.54
CA GLY A 185 -13.15 -7.58 13.61
C GLY A 185 -12.98 -6.57 12.46
N ALA A 186 -12.20 -5.52 12.71
CA ALA A 186 -11.73 -4.59 11.69
C ALA A 186 -10.25 -4.30 11.92
N ILE A 187 -9.53 -4.03 10.83
CA ILE A 187 -8.15 -3.56 10.93
C ILE A 187 -8.22 -2.14 11.51
N PRO A 188 -7.54 -1.86 12.63
CA PRO A 188 -7.63 -0.57 13.28
C PRO A 188 -6.85 0.51 12.51
N GLY A 189 -7.23 1.76 12.76
CA GLY A 189 -6.59 2.95 12.20
C GLY A 189 -7.14 3.36 10.84
N ALA A 190 -6.52 4.38 10.25
CA ALA A 190 -6.90 4.92 8.96
C ALA A 190 -6.10 4.25 7.83
N HIS A 191 -6.82 3.85 6.80
CA HIS A 191 -6.28 3.20 5.60
C HIS A 191 -6.47 4.11 4.41
N GLU A 192 -5.44 4.24 3.58
CA GLU A 192 -5.50 5.08 2.38
C GLU A 192 -6.39 4.39 1.33
N CYS A 193 -7.10 5.19 0.54
CA CYS A 193 -7.99 4.67 -0.49
C CYS A 193 -8.03 5.58 -1.73
N GLU A 194 -8.40 4.99 -2.86
CA GLU A 194 -8.59 5.67 -4.13
C GLU A 194 -9.97 5.36 -4.70
N ILE A 195 -10.50 6.27 -5.52
CA ILE A 195 -11.66 6.00 -6.36
C ILE A 195 -11.12 5.81 -7.77
N THR A 196 -11.31 4.62 -8.31
CA THR A 196 -10.87 4.20 -9.65
C THR A 196 -12.10 3.81 -10.47
N GLU A 197 -11.91 3.40 -11.72
CA GLU A 197 -12.96 2.75 -12.51
C GLU A 197 -13.53 1.48 -11.84
N ASN A 198 -12.81 0.88 -10.87
CA ASN A 198 -13.30 -0.25 -10.09
C ASN A 198 -14.06 0.16 -8.81
N GLY A 199 -14.33 1.46 -8.64
CA GLY A 199 -14.94 2.02 -7.44
C GLY A 199 -13.91 2.38 -6.38
N LEU A 200 -14.33 2.34 -5.11
CA LEU A 200 -13.45 2.57 -3.98
C LEU A 200 -12.52 1.37 -3.78
N VAL A 201 -11.22 1.63 -3.84
CA VAL A 201 -10.16 0.67 -3.56
C VAL A 201 -9.46 1.11 -2.28
N VAL A 202 -9.45 0.24 -1.27
CA VAL A 202 -8.79 0.49 0.02
C VAL A 202 -7.45 -0.22 0.02
N TYR A 203 -6.40 0.47 0.46
CA TYR A 203 -5.07 -0.07 0.68
C TYR A 203 -4.85 -0.13 2.20
N PRO A 204 -5.09 -1.29 2.84
CA PRO A 204 -4.85 -1.44 4.27
C PRO A 204 -3.39 -1.12 4.60
N ARG A 205 -3.18 -0.58 5.80
CA ARG A 205 -1.83 -0.33 6.30
C ARG A 205 -1.13 -1.67 6.42
N LEU A 206 -0.05 -1.89 5.66
CA LEU A 206 0.57 -3.21 5.56
C LEU A 206 0.99 -3.74 6.95
N GLU A 207 1.57 -2.87 7.78
CA GLU A 207 1.99 -3.17 9.14
C GLU A 207 0.84 -3.58 10.08
N SER A 208 -0.40 -3.27 9.71
CA SER A 208 -1.61 -3.66 10.46
C SER A 208 -2.23 -4.97 9.95
N THR A 209 -1.72 -5.53 8.85
CA THR A 209 -2.25 -6.77 8.23
C THR A 209 -1.42 -8.01 8.51
N ILE A 210 -0.21 -7.84 9.05
CA ILE A 210 0.68 -8.96 9.37
C ILE A 210 0.01 -9.82 10.44
N THR A 211 -0.24 -11.09 10.10
CA THR A 211 -0.60 -12.10 11.09
C THR A 211 0.66 -12.92 11.39
N HIS A 212 0.89 -13.23 12.67
CA HIS A 212 2.12 -13.81 13.26
C HIS A 212 2.68 -15.11 12.61
N SER A 213 2.14 -15.58 11.48
CA SER A 213 2.53 -16.80 10.76
C SER A 213 3.76 -16.65 9.85
N ALA A 214 4.31 -15.44 9.67
CA ALA A 214 5.37 -15.16 8.70
C ALA A 214 6.80 -15.52 9.16
N LEU A 215 7.03 -15.77 10.46
CA LEU A 215 8.37 -15.99 11.03
C LEU A 215 8.72 -17.48 11.12
N ARG A 216 8.72 -18.20 9.99
CA ARG A 216 9.34 -19.53 9.93
C ARG A 216 10.70 -19.39 9.25
N ASP A 217 11.71 -19.05 10.02
CA ASP A 217 13.09 -19.17 9.54
C ASP A 217 13.44 -20.65 9.37
N SER A 218 14.14 -21.00 8.29
CA SER A 218 14.68 -22.34 8.11
C SER A 218 15.78 -22.59 9.14
N ALA A 219 15.88 -23.84 9.62
CA ALA A 219 16.99 -24.26 10.49
C ALA A 219 18.35 -24.30 9.76
N GLU A 220 18.33 -24.27 8.42
CA GLU A 220 19.51 -24.25 7.57
C GLU A 220 19.49 -23.00 6.69
N PHE A 221 20.62 -22.30 6.64
CA PHE A 221 20.81 -21.13 5.77
C PHE A 221 21.41 -21.57 4.43
N SER A 222 20.70 -21.30 3.35
CA SER A 222 21.19 -21.35 1.97
C SER A 222 21.73 -19.98 1.55
N VAL A 223 22.60 -19.96 0.53
CA VAL A 223 23.14 -18.71 -0.04
C VAL A 223 22.76 -18.60 -1.51
N VAL A 224 22.48 -17.36 -1.93
CA VAL A 224 22.27 -16.97 -3.32
C VAL A 224 23.40 -16.05 -3.77
N ALA A 225 23.82 -16.18 -5.03
CA ALA A 225 24.87 -15.33 -5.59
C ALA A 225 24.47 -13.84 -5.56
N SER A 226 25.37 -12.96 -5.12
CA SER A 226 25.14 -11.50 -5.19
C SER A 226 25.13 -10.98 -6.62
N GLY A 227 25.59 -11.79 -7.57
CA GLY A 227 25.82 -11.41 -8.95
C GLY A 227 27.25 -10.91 -9.21
N ILE A 228 28.02 -10.66 -8.15
CA ILE A 228 29.39 -10.14 -8.20
C ILE A 228 30.33 -11.23 -7.68
N ASP A 229 30.94 -11.99 -8.60
CA ASP A 229 31.73 -13.18 -8.26
C ASP A 229 32.93 -12.87 -7.33
N THR A 230 33.48 -11.66 -7.44
CA THR A 230 34.58 -11.19 -6.57
C THR A 230 34.13 -10.77 -5.17
N LEU A 231 32.83 -10.53 -4.97
CA LEU A 231 32.25 -10.15 -3.68
C LEU A 231 31.83 -11.38 -2.89
N ASP A 232 31.24 -12.39 -3.53
CA ASP A 232 30.66 -13.55 -2.86
C ASP A 232 31.64 -14.23 -1.87
N PRO A 233 32.92 -14.48 -2.19
CA PRO A 233 33.88 -15.03 -1.23
C PRO A 233 34.15 -14.13 0.00
N LEU A 234 33.95 -12.82 -0.13
CA LEU A 234 34.16 -11.83 0.93
C LEU A 234 32.96 -11.71 1.87
N ILE A 235 31.82 -12.34 1.56
CA ILE A 235 30.58 -12.32 2.35
C ILE A 235 30.08 -13.73 2.69
N GLY A 236 30.98 -14.73 2.70
CA GLY A 236 30.63 -16.10 3.08
C GLY A 236 30.02 -16.94 1.95
N GLY A 237 30.32 -16.62 0.70
CA GLY A 237 29.88 -17.38 -0.48
C GLY A 237 28.64 -16.82 -1.18
N GLY A 238 28.07 -15.72 -0.68
CA GLY A 238 26.90 -15.06 -1.26
C GLY A 238 26.04 -14.38 -0.21
N LEU A 239 24.84 -13.97 -0.62
CA LEU A 239 23.82 -13.44 0.28
C LEU A 239 23.00 -14.60 0.84
N VAL A 240 22.68 -14.59 2.13
CA VAL A 240 21.78 -15.59 2.70
C VAL A 240 20.40 -15.51 2.02
N GLU A 241 19.79 -16.65 1.70
CA GLU A 241 18.46 -16.70 1.10
C GLU A 241 17.43 -16.01 2.00
N SER A 242 16.48 -15.29 1.41
CA SER A 242 15.44 -14.54 2.13
C SER A 242 15.98 -13.42 3.04
N SER A 243 17.25 -13.04 2.87
CA SER A 243 17.85 -11.90 3.55
C SER A 243 17.54 -10.58 2.84
N VAL A 244 17.65 -9.48 3.58
CA VAL A 244 17.51 -8.11 3.08
C VAL A 244 18.86 -7.41 3.10
N THR A 245 19.31 -6.98 1.92
CA THR A 245 20.56 -6.25 1.72
C THR A 245 20.29 -4.81 1.34
N LEU A 246 20.81 -3.85 2.12
CA LEU A 246 20.68 -2.43 1.85
C LEU A 246 22.00 -1.83 1.37
N LEU A 247 21.97 -1.24 0.17
CA LEU A 247 23.05 -0.51 -0.46
C LEU A 247 22.87 0.99 -0.23
N LEU A 248 23.68 1.56 0.66
CA LEU A 248 23.77 2.99 0.88
C LEU A 248 24.78 3.62 -0.08
N GLY A 249 24.52 4.83 -0.55
CA GLY A 249 25.54 5.58 -1.27
C GLY A 249 25.03 6.78 -2.05
N PRO A 250 25.90 7.76 -2.36
CA PRO A 250 25.53 8.92 -3.18
C PRO A 250 25.03 8.53 -4.57
N SER A 251 24.41 9.48 -5.27
CA SER A 251 24.05 9.28 -6.67
C SER A 251 25.30 8.94 -7.51
N GLY A 252 25.17 8.02 -8.48
CA GLY A 252 26.26 7.65 -9.39
C GLY A 252 27.34 6.71 -8.82
N THR A 253 27.21 6.23 -7.57
CA THR A 253 28.19 5.29 -6.99
C THR A 253 28.08 3.84 -7.46
N GLY A 254 27.03 3.47 -8.21
CA GLY A 254 26.88 2.12 -8.77
C GLY A 254 25.87 1.22 -8.05
N LYS A 255 24.99 1.76 -7.20
CA LYS A 255 23.92 1.01 -6.52
C LYS A 255 23.01 0.26 -7.52
N THR A 256 22.54 0.94 -8.57
CA THR A 256 21.75 0.32 -9.63
C THR A 256 22.56 -0.74 -10.36
N THR A 257 23.84 -0.49 -10.67
CA THR A 257 24.73 -1.47 -11.29
C THR A 257 24.86 -2.76 -10.47
N PHE A 258 24.98 -2.64 -9.14
CA PHE A 258 24.97 -3.80 -8.24
C PHE A 258 23.67 -4.58 -8.39
N GLY A 259 22.52 -3.91 -8.30
CA GLY A 259 21.21 -4.54 -8.45
C GLY A 259 20.99 -5.23 -9.79
N LEU A 260 21.53 -4.65 -10.88
CA LEU A 260 21.49 -5.28 -12.21
C LEU A 260 22.32 -6.57 -12.25
N ASN A 261 23.52 -6.59 -11.65
CA ASN A 261 24.33 -7.82 -11.57
C ASN A 261 23.64 -8.90 -10.72
N PHE A 262 23.00 -8.51 -9.61
CA PHE A 262 22.20 -9.41 -8.78
C PHE A 262 21.05 -10.06 -9.56
N LEU A 263 20.29 -9.25 -10.30
CA LEU A 263 19.16 -9.75 -11.11
C LEU A 263 19.59 -10.52 -12.37
N ALA A 264 20.80 -10.31 -12.88
CA ALA A 264 21.31 -11.08 -14.01
C ALA A 264 21.48 -12.58 -13.72
N ARG A 265 21.47 -12.97 -12.44
CA ARG A 265 21.53 -14.36 -11.98
C ARG A 265 20.15 -15.02 -11.87
N SER A 266 19.09 -14.33 -12.27
CA SER A 266 17.73 -14.88 -12.23
C SER A 266 17.54 -15.96 -13.29
N THR A 267 16.71 -16.95 -12.98
CA THR A 267 16.36 -18.06 -13.88
C THR A 267 14.84 -18.21 -13.92
N PRO A 268 14.27 -19.00 -14.86
CA PRO A 268 12.83 -19.28 -14.83
C PRO A 268 12.35 -19.96 -13.55
N ASP A 269 13.22 -20.70 -12.86
CA ASP A 269 12.91 -21.37 -11.58
C ASP A 269 13.12 -20.44 -10.36
N GLU A 270 14.01 -19.45 -10.49
CA GLU A 270 14.23 -18.38 -9.51
C GLU A 270 14.06 -16.98 -10.15
N PRO A 271 12.82 -16.57 -10.48
CA PRO A 271 12.62 -15.32 -11.21
C PRO A 271 13.00 -14.09 -10.40
N GLY A 272 13.52 -13.08 -11.11
CA GLY A 272 13.91 -11.79 -10.56
C GLY A 272 12.89 -10.70 -10.86
N LEU A 273 12.81 -9.72 -9.97
CA LEU A 273 12.01 -8.50 -10.14
C LEU A 273 12.85 -7.26 -9.86
N LEU A 274 12.92 -6.36 -10.84
CA LEU A 274 13.34 -4.98 -10.62
C LEU A 274 12.10 -4.15 -10.30
N PHE A 275 11.98 -3.64 -9.08
CA PHE A 275 10.94 -2.70 -8.68
C PHE A 275 11.55 -1.30 -8.53
N GLY A 276 11.40 -0.47 -9.56
CA GLY A 276 12.18 0.75 -9.76
C GLY A 276 11.35 2.03 -9.83
N PHE A 277 11.93 3.16 -9.40
CA PHE A 277 11.26 4.46 -9.36
C PHE A 277 11.87 5.55 -10.25
N TYR A 278 13.14 5.40 -10.65
CA TYR A 278 13.90 6.49 -11.27
C TYR A 278 14.11 6.31 -12.76
N GLU A 279 14.43 5.11 -13.21
CA GLU A 279 14.81 4.85 -14.60
C GLU A 279 13.79 3.98 -15.32
N SER A 280 13.44 4.35 -16.55
CA SER A 280 12.49 3.58 -17.35
C SER A 280 13.05 2.19 -17.71
N PRO A 281 12.19 1.20 -18.00
CA PRO A 281 12.62 -0.13 -18.43
C PRO A 281 13.60 -0.10 -19.61
N GLN A 282 13.38 0.79 -20.58
CA GLN A 282 14.26 0.94 -21.75
C GLN A 282 15.66 1.41 -21.35
N ARG A 283 15.78 2.37 -20.43
CA ARG A 283 17.10 2.84 -19.95
C ARG A 283 17.82 1.75 -19.16
N LEU A 284 17.08 0.98 -18.37
CA LEU A 284 17.62 -0.14 -17.60
C LEU A 284 18.19 -1.23 -18.52
N ARG A 285 17.49 -1.58 -19.62
CA ARG A 285 17.99 -2.52 -20.62
C ARG A 285 19.28 -2.04 -21.29
N VAL A 286 19.32 -0.78 -21.71
CA VAL A 286 20.55 -0.19 -22.30
C VAL A 286 21.72 -0.24 -21.33
N LYS A 287 21.48 0.05 -20.04
CA LYS A 287 22.50 -0.06 -18.99
C LYS A 287 22.95 -1.49 -18.76
N ALA A 288 22.01 -2.44 -18.72
CA ALA A 288 22.32 -3.86 -18.57
C ALA A 288 23.19 -4.35 -19.74
N ALA A 289 22.83 -4.00 -20.98
CA ALA A 289 23.61 -4.35 -22.17
C ALA A 289 25.03 -3.78 -22.12
N ALA A 290 25.21 -2.55 -21.65
CA ALA A 290 26.54 -1.93 -21.46
C ALA A 290 27.39 -2.62 -20.38
N LEU A 291 26.78 -3.43 -19.51
CA LEU A 291 27.43 -4.25 -18.48
C LEU A 291 27.60 -5.71 -18.94
N GLY A 292 27.28 -6.04 -20.19
CA GLY A 292 27.32 -7.41 -20.71
C GLY A 292 26.16 -8.30 -20.23
N LEU A 293 25.07 -7.70 -19.72
CA LEU A 293 23.92 -8.42 -19.15
C LEU A 293 22.73 -8.38 -20.13
N ASP A 294 22.28 -9.54 -20.61
CA ASP A 294 21.16 -9.65 -21.56
C ASP A 294 19.80 -9.74 -20.84
N PHE A 295 19.31 -8.59 -20.40
CA PHE A 295 18.02 -8.49 -19.72
C PHE A 295 16.84 -8.83 -20.66
N GLU A 296 16.97 -8.58 -21.96
CA GLU A 296 15.92 -8.89 -22.92
C GLU A 296 15.74 -10.40 -23.08
N ALA A 297 16.82 -11.18 -23.06
CA ALA A 297 16.74 -12.63 -23.01
C ALA A 297 16.08 -13.14 -21.72
N LEU A 298 16.44 -12.57 -20.57
CA LEU A 298 15.86 -12.95 -19.27
C LEU A 298 14.35 -12.64 -19.20
N GLU A 299 13.92 -11.47 -19.67
CA GLU A 299 12.49 -11.13 -19.74
C GLU A 299 11.73 -12.07 -20.68
N ARG A 300 12.29 -12.40 -21.87
CA ARG A 300 11.67 -13.35 -22.81
C ARG A 300 11.55 -14.76 -22.23
N ALA A 301 12.50 -15.17 -21.38
CA ALA A 301 12.47 -16.47 -20.72
C ALA A 301 11.53 -16.52 -19.50
N GLY A 302 10.94 -15.39 -19.10
CA GLY A 302 10.16 -15.27 -17.86
C GLY A 302 11.03 -15.31 -16.59
N ALA A 303 12.35 -15.18 -16.72
CA ALA A 303 13.30 -15.18 -15.61
C ALA A 303 13.43 -13.80 -14.95
N LEU A 304 13.03 -12.72 -15.63
CA LEU A 304 13.15 -11.36 -15.13
C LEU A 304 11.89 -10.55 -15.42
N HIS A 305 11.46 -9.77 -14.45
CA HIS A 305 10.36 -8.82 -14.54
C HIS A 305 10.84 -7.42 -14.16
N ILE A 306 10.36 -6.40 -14.86
CA ILE A 306 10.67 -4.99 -14.56
C ILE A 306 9.37 -4.23 -14.30
N ALA A 307 9.21 -3.74 -13.07
CA ALA A 307 8.09 -2.92 -12.65
C ALA A 307 8.58 -1.50 -12.34
N TRP A 308 8.29 -0.56 -13.25
CA TRP A 308 8.55 0.86 -13.02
C TRP A 308 7.33 1.53 -12.35
N LYS A 309 7.58 2.33 -11.32
CA LYS A 309 6.56 3.04 -10.54
C LYS A 309 6.87 4.53 -10.44
N SER A 310 5.84 5.36 -10.43
CA SER A 310 5.98 6.79 -10.17
C SER A 310 6.16 7.04 -8.66
N PRO A 311 7.24 7.70 -8.21
CA PRO A 311 7.47 7.98 -6.79
C PRO A 311 6.56 9.08 -6.23
N THR A 312 5.81 9.81 -7.07
CA THR A 312 5.03 10.99 -6.64
C THR A 312 3.52 10.85 -6.81
N ALA A 313 3.07 9.90 -7.63
CA ALA A 313 1.65 9.73 -7.96
C ALA A 313 0.96 8.62 -7.17
N GLU A 314 1.73 7.75 -6.52
CA GLU A 314 1.23 6.53 -5.90
C GLU A 314 1.18 6.64 -4.36
N LEU A 315 0.33 5.82 -3.75
CA LEU A 315 0.25 5.61 -2.31
C LEU A 315 1.24 4.54 -1.85
N ILE A 316 1.85 4.68 -0.67
CA ILE A 316 2.90 3.76 -0.22
C ILE A 316 2.35 2.33 0.04
N ASP A 317 1.16 2.21 0.64
CA ASP A 317 0.53 0.91 0.88
C ASP A 317 0.16 0.23 -0.45
N LYS A 318 -0.28 1.00 -1.45
CA LYS A 318 -0.52 0.50 -2.81
C LYS A 318 0.75 -0.03 -3.44
N LEU A 319 1.86 0.70 -3.36
CA LEU A 319 3.16 0.23 -3.87
C LEU A 319 3.61 -1.07 -3.19
N ALA A 320 3.42 -1.18 -1.87
CA ALA A 320 3.79 -2.37 -1.12
C ALA A 320 2.93 -3.58 -1.50
N LEU A 321 1.61 -3.40 -1.59
CA LEU A 321 0.67 -4.44 -2.01
C LEU A 321 0.89 -4.85 -3.47
N ASP A 322 1.19 -3.91 -4.35
CA ASP A 322 1.54 -4.21 -5.75
C ASP A 322 2.83 -5.04 -5.84
N LEU A 323 3.86 -4.70 -5.07
CA LEU A 323 5.10 -5.49 -5.01
C LEU A 323 4.81 -6.92 -4.56
N LEU A 324 4.07 -7.09 -3.46
CA LEU A 324 3.69 -8.42 -2.96
C LEU A 324 2.84 -9.21 -3.98
N ARG A 325 1.90 -8.53 -4.66
CA ARG A 325 1.08 -9.15 -5.71
C ARG A 325 1.93 -9.65 -6.89
N ILE A 326 2.89 -8.85 -7.35
CA ILE A 326 3.77 -9.25 -8.46
C ILE A 326 4.64 -10.43 -8.04
N VAL A 327 5.16 -10.40 -6.81
CA VAL A 327 5.96 -11.49 -6.23
C VAL A 327 5.17 -12.80 -6.22
N GLU A 328 3.93 -12.78 -5.73
CA GLU A 328 3.06 -13.96 -5.68
C GLU A 328 2.67 -14.45 -7.08
N GLN A 329 2.27 -13.54 -7.96
CA GLN A 329 1.78 -13.88 -9.30
C GLN A 329 2.85 -14.55 -10.17
N HIS A 330 4.11 -14.15 -10.03
CA HIS A 330 5.22 -14.63 -10.87
C HIS A 330 6.19 -15.55 -10.12
N GLY A 331 5.92 -15.88 -8.85
CA GLY A 331 6.79 -16.73 -8.05
C GLY A 331 8.20 -16.16 -7.85
N ILE A 332 8.33 -14.83 -7.77
CA ILE A 332 9.63 -14.12 -7.70
C ILE A 332 10.45 -14.61 -6.50
N LYS A 333 11.75 -14.81 -6.70
CA LYS A 333 12.73 -15.19 -5.67
C LYS A 333 13.81 -14.14 -5.41
N ARG A 334 14.02 -13.22 -6.35
CA ARG A 334 15.01 -12.15 -6.24
C ARG A 334 14.34 -10.80 -6.49
N VAL A 335 14.44 -9.86 -5.54
CA VAL A 335 13.92 -8.50 -5.73
C VAL A 335 15.06 -7.51 -5.63
N PHE A 336 15.22 -6.68 -6.67
CA PHE A 336 15.96 -5.43 -6.57
C PHE A 336 14.99 -4.25 -6.46
N LEU A 337 14.96 -3.61 -5.30
CA LEU A 337 14.15 -2.43 -5.01
C LEU A 337 14.99 -1.16 -5.18
N ASP A 338 14.73 -0.40 -6.26
CA ASP A 338 15.48 0.81 -6.62
C ASP A 338 14.58 2.06 -6.61
N SER A 339 14.25 2.62 -5.46
CA SER A 339 14.87 2.41 -4.15
C SER A 339 13.85 2.41 -3.01
N LEU A 340 14.23 1.91 -1.83
CA LEU A 340 13.45 2.14 -0.61
C LEU A 340 13.24 3.64 -0.37
N GLY A 341 14.23 4.49 -0.70
CA GLY A 341 14.09 5.94 -0.62
C GLY A 341 13.08 6.51 -1.63
N GLY A 342 12.92 5.88 -2.79
CA GLY A 342 11.90 6.22 -3.79
C GLY A 342 10.50 5.87 -3.31
N MET A 343 10.35 4.68 -2.72
CA MET A 343 9.11 4.23 -2.11
C MET A 343 8.70 5.10 -0.91
N ALA A 344 9.66 5.46 -0.04
CA ALA A 344 9.45 6.34 1.10
C ALA A 344 8.90 7.74 0.70
N ARG A 345 9.25 8.25 -0.48
CA ARG A 345 8.73 9.53 -1.01
C ARG A 345 7.26 9.49 -1.43
N ALA A 346 6.71 8.30 -1.65
CA ALA A 346 5.28 8.12 -1.88
C ALA A 346 4.47 8.38 -0.60
N SER A 347 5.04 8.11 0.58
CA SER A 347 4.34 8.30 1.85
C SER A 347 4.12 9.77 2.20
N CYS A 348 2.88 10.10 2.55
CA CYS A 348 2.50 11.36 3.18
C CYS A 348 2.80 11.39 4.69
N ASP A 349 3.00 10.23 5.31
CA ASP A 349 3.34 10.10 6.73
C ASP A 349 4.70 9.41 6.88
N GLN A 350 5.70 10.20 7.28
CA GLN A 350 7.07 9.70 7.42
C GLN A 350 7.26 8.89 8.71
N SER A 351 6.36 9.03 9.71
CA SER A 351 6.50 8.36 11.01
C SER A 351 6.32 6.84 10.93
N ARG A 352 5.53 6.36 9.97
CA ARG A 352 5.20 4.93 9.79
C ARG A 352 6.13 4.16 8.85
N ILE A 353 7.12 4.81 8.24
CA ILE A 353 7.94 4.19 7.19
C ILE A 353 8.71 2.98 7.71
N LEU A 354 9.25 3.06 8.92
CA LEU A 354 9.99 1.96 9.54
C LEU A 354 9.10 0.74 9.79
N ASP A 355 7.90 0.96 10.32
CA ASP A 355 6.93 -0.13 10.58
C ASP A 355 6.48 -0.78 9.28
N LEU A 356 6.17 0.01 8.25
CA LEU A 356 5.79 -0.49 6.93
C LEU A 356 6.92 -1.29 6.27
N PHE A 357 8.16 -0.80 6.31
CA PHE A 357 9.28 -1.54 5.73
C PHE A 357 9.58 -2.81 6.51
N SER A 358 9.48 -2.79 7.84
CA SER A 358 9.58 -4.01 8.65
C SER A 358 8.53 -5.03 8.23
N ALA A 359 7.29 -4.58 8.03
CA ALA A 359 6.20 -5.41 7.54
C ALA A 359 6.48 -6.01 6.17
N LEU A 360 6.85 -5.16 5.22
CA LEU A 360 7.12 -5.56 3.84
C LEU A 360 8.27 -6.56 3.74
N MET A 361 9.36 -6.31 4.46
CA MET A 361 10.51 -7.22 4.47
C MET A 361 10.18 -8.57 5.11
N SER A 362 9.39 -8.57 6.20
CA SER A 362 8.88 -9.80 6.81
C SER A 362 8.02 -10.62 5.84
N GLU A 363 7.11 -9.95 5.11
CA GLU A 363 6.25 -10.59 4.12
C GLU A 363 7.06 -11.15 2.93
N LEU A 364 8.06 -10.42 2.44
CA LEU A 364 8.96 -10.89 1.37
C LEU A 364 9.79 -12.10 1.85
N ARG A 365 10.35 -12.04 3.05
CA ARG A 365 11.09 -13.15 3.67
C ARG A 365 10.22 -14.40 3.79
N ALA A 366 8.99 -14.27 4.27
CA ALA A 366 8.06 -15.40 4.42
C ALA A 366 7.70 -16.08 3.08
N ARG A 367 7.89 -15.38 1.95
CA ARG A 367 7.69 -15.91 0.59
C ARG A 367 8.98 -16.49 -0.02
N GLY A 368 10.07 -16.52 0.73
CA GLY A 368 11.37 -17.01 0.27
C GLY A 368 12.05 -16.05 -0.71
N VAL A 369 11.90 -14.74 -0.52
CA VAL A 369 12.42 -13.72 -1.43
C VAL A 369 13.67 -13.06 -0.86
N THR A 370 14.78 -13.15 -1.58
CA THR A 370 16.01 -12.40 -1.26
C THR A 370 15.92 -10.99 -1.85
N VAL A 371 16.11 -9.98 -1.01
CA VAL A 371 15.92 -8.58 -1.38
C VAL A 371 17.26 -7.85 -1.37
N VAL A 372 17.58 -7.17 -2.47
CA VAL A 372 18.58 -6.10 -2.52
C VAL A 372 17.84 -4.78 -2.70
N SER A 373 18.11 -3.79 -1.88
CA SER A 373 17.54 -2.46 -2.03
C SER A 373 18.62 -1.39 -2.02
N SER A 374 18.39 -0.31 -2.75
CA SER A 374 19.22 0.89 -2.66
C SER A 374 18.61 1.94 -1.72
N TRP A 375 19.46 2.84 -1.21
CA TRP A 375 19.06 4.10 -0.59
C TRP A 375 20.09 5.18 -0.90
N GLU A 376 19.64 6.33 -1.38
CA GLU A 376 20.53 7.45 -1.72
C GLU A 376 20.85 8.30 -0.49
N ILE A 377 22.14 8.53 -0.24
CA ILE A 377 22.61 9.48 0.77
C ILE A 377 23.05 10.78 0.10
N ARG A 378 22.81 11.93 0.73
CA ARG A 378 23.10 13.25 0.14
C ARG A 378 24.58 13.66 0.24
N GLY A 379 25.34 13.06 1.16
CA GLY A 379 26.77 13.37 1.37
C GLY A 379 27.67 12.65 0.38
N LEU A 380 28.31 13.40 -0.54
CA LEU A 380 29.18 12.84 -1.60
C LEU A 380 30.53 12.34 -1.07
N ILE A 381 31.13 13.03 -0.09
CA ILE A 381 32.47 12.77 0.44
C ILE A 381 32.48 13.11 1.95
N GLY A 382 32.94 12.19 2.81
CA GLY A 382 33.41 12.49 4.17
C GLY A 382 32.43 13.13 5.18
N GLY A 383 31.11 12.96 5.04
CA GLY A 383 30.10 13.55 5.95
C GLY A 383 29.44 12.54 6.90
N LYS A 384 28.74 13.05 7.93
CA LYS A 384 27.78 12.27 8.73
C LYS A 384 26.78 11.59 7.79
N ILE A 385 26.44 10.34 8.08
CA ILE A 385 25.43 9.59 7.31
C ILE A 385 24.06 10.20 7.62
N ASP A 386 23.64 11.19 6.83
CA ASP A 386 22.27 11.73 6.82
C ASP A 386 21.33 10.72 6.14
N ALA A 387 21.14 9.58 6.78
CA ALA A 387 20.13 8.60 6.43
C ALA A 387 19.44 8.15 7.72
N PRO A 388 18.20 7.64 7.66
CA PRO A 388 17.66 6.81 8.72
C PRO A 388 18.44 5.47 8.87
N ALA A 389 19.68 5.39 8.39
CA ALA A 389 20.52 4.21 8.40
C ALA A 389 20.71 3.59 9.81
N PRO A 390 20.81 4.37 10.92
CA PRO A 390 20.81 3.78 12.25
C PRO A 390 19.53 3.01 12.54
N ASP A 391 18.37 3.59 12.19
CA ASP A 391 17.05 3.01 12.47
C ASP A 391 16.71 1.86 11.51
N MET A 392 17.15 1.95 10.25
CA MET A 392 16.97 0.91 9.21
C MET A 392 17.91 -0.28 9.41
N SER A 393 19.03 -0.12 10.13
CA SER A 393 19.97 -1.21 10.45
C SER A 393 19.31 -2.35 11.24
N GLY A 394 18.24 -2.06 11.99
CA GLY A 394 17.47 -3.08 12.70
C GLY A 394 16.64 -3.97 11.78
N ILE A 395 16.22 -3.44 10.62
CA ILE A 395 15.26 -4.08 9.70
C ILE A 395 15.98 -4.93 8.64
N VAL A 396 17.22 -4.58 8.30
CA VAL A 396 18.00 -5.24 7.24
C VAL A 396 19.03 -6.21 7.81
N ASP A 397 19.33 -7.27 7.09
CA ASP A 397 20.32 -8.27 7.50
C ASP A 397 21.73 -7.81 7.11
N ASN A 398 21.86 -7.30 5.89
CA ASN A 398 23.14 -6.88 5.30
C ASN A 398 23.12 -5.38 5.02
N LEU A 399 24.17 -4.67 5.43
CA LEU A 399 24.34 -3.25 5.20
C LEU A 399 25.68 -2.97 4.52
N MET A 400 25.61 -2.35 3.36
CA MET A 400 26.77 -2.03 2.53
C MET A 400 26.75 -0.56 2.13
N LEU A 401 27.91 0.10 2.11
CA LEU A 401 28.04 1.51 1.76
C LEU A 401 28.98 1.67 0.57
N ILE A 402 28.50 2.23 -0.53
CA ILE A 402 29.32 2.64 -1.67
C ILE A 402 29.50 4.16 -1.66
N ARG A 403 30.75 4.62 -1.55
CA ARG A 403 31.11 6.05 -1.55
C ARG A 403 32.15 6.36 -2.61
N PHE A 404 32.24 7.64 -2.99
CA PHE A 404 33.41 8.12 -3.71
C PHE A 404 34.57 8.31 -2.74
N ALA A 405 35.77 7.97 -3.21
CA ALA A 405 37.02 8.21 -2.51
C ALA A 405 37.98 8.93 -3.45
N GLN A 406 38.63 9.96 -2.93
CA GLN A 406 39.64 10.69 -3.68
C GLN A 406 40.96 9.92 -3.64
N SER A 407 41.51 9.63 -4.80
CA SER A 407 42.87 9.14 -4.98
C SER A 407 43.70 10.19 -5.71
N THR A 408 45.03 10.04 -5.69
CA THR A 408 45.94 10.88 -6.48
C THR A 408 45.65 10.82 -7.99
N ALA A 409 45.08 9.72 -8.48
CA ALA A 409 44.73 9.52 -9.88
C ALA A 409 43.29 9.94 -10.25
N GLY A 410 42.49 10.40 -9.28
CA GLY A 410 41.11 10.84 -9.49
C GLY A 410 40.10 10.20 -8.52
N LEU A 411 38.82 10.31 -8.87
CA LEU A 411 37.71 9.76 -8.08
C LEU A 411 37.57 8.26 -8.30
N THR A 412 37.71 7.50 -7.22
CA THR A 412 37.44 6.07 -7.17
C THR A 412 36.14 5.81 -6.42
N ARG A 413 35.59 4.60 -6.55
CA ARG A 413 34.44 4.15 -5.78
C ARG A 413 34.91 3.09 -4.80
N GLN A 414 34.45 3.18 -3.57
CA GLN A 414 34.78 2.22 -2.51
C GLN A 414 33.51 1.67 -1.88
N LEU A 415 33.48 0.35 -1.72
CA LEU A 415 32.48 -0.40 -1.00
C LEU A 415 33.01 -0.75 0.39
N SER A 416 32.22 -0.45 1.41
CA SER A 416 32.43 -0.88 2.78
C SER A 416 31.29 -1.80 3.19
N ILE A 417 31.62 -2.97 3.72
CA ILE A 417 30.65 -3.90 4.30
C ILE A 417 30.51 -3.53 5.78
N LEU A 418 29.36 -2.95 6.15
CA LEU A 418 29.11 -2.44 7.49
C LEU A 418 28.51 -3.51 8.40
N LYS A 419 27.73 -4.42 7.82
CA LYS A 419 27.03 -5.50 8.52
C LYS A 419 26.74 -6.62 7.53
N ILE A 420 26.99 -7.86 7.93
CA ILE A 420 26.41 -9.07 7.36
C ILE A 420 25.86 -9.89 8.52
N ARG A 421 24.62 -10.35 8.41
CA ARG A 421 24.01 -11.26 9.39
C ARG A 421 24.11 -12.69 8.87
N ASP A 422 24.27 -13.64 9.78
CA ASP A 422 24.27 -15.09 9.53
C ASP A 422 25.41 -15.63 8.64
N ASN A 423 26.25 -14.75 8.06
CA ASN A 423 27.48 -15.09 7.35
C ASN A 423 28.70 -14.29 7.88
N PRO A 424 29.91 -14.87 7.84
CA PRO A 424 31.16 -14.12 8.05
C PRO A 424 31.40 -13.17 6.87
N TYR A 425 32.13 -12.08 7.12
CA TYR A 425 32.51 -11.14 6.07
C TYR A 425 33.90 -10.55 6.28
N ASP A 426 34.52 -10.11 5.18
CA ASP A 426 35.79 -9.42 5.18
C ASP A 426 35.56 -7.90 5.43
N PRO A 427 36.13 -7.32 6.50
CA PRO A 427 35.94 -5.90 6.81
C PRO A 427 36.83 -4.97 5.97
N ALA A 428 37.66 -5.50 5.06
CA ALA A 428 38.50 -4.69 4.20
C ALA A 428 37.68 -3.73 3.33
N LEU A 429 38.26 -2.56 3.09
CA LEU A 429 37.73 -1.60 2.13
C LEU A 429 37.92 -2.15 0.72
N LEU A 430 36.88 -2.11 -0.11
CA LEU A 430 36.91 -2.68 -1.45
C LEU A 430 36.79 -1.60 -2.51
N ASP A 431 37.70 -1.54 -3.48
CA ASP A 431 37.53 -0.71 -4.66
C ASP A 431 36.48 -1.33 -5.58
N VAL A 432 35.54 -0.51 -6.04
CA VAL A 432 34.48 -0.91 -6.98
C VAL A 432 34.89 -0.52 -8.40
N LEU A 433 34.98 -1.53 -9.27
CA LEU A 433 35.29 -1.38 -10.68
C LEU A 433 34.03 -1.70 -11.49
N ILE A 434 33.64 -0.79 -12.37
CA ILE A 434 32.50 -0.96 -13.28
C ILE A 434 33.05 -0.93 -14.69
N GLY A 435 32.87 -2.02 -15.43
CA GLY A 435 33.33 -2.16 -16.81
C GLY A 435 32.32 -2.92 -17.67
N GLU A 436 32.75 -3.31 -18.87
CA GLU A 436 31.90 -4.02 -19.85
C GLU A 436 31.48 -5.41 -19.40
N GLN A 437 32.16 -5.99 -18.40
CA GLN A 437 31.83 -7.28 -17.80
C GLN A 437 31.06 -7.15 -16.47
N GLY A 438 30.46 -5.99 -16.23
CA GLY A 438 29.67 -5.74 -15.02
C GLY A 438 30.48 -5.08 -13.90
N LEU A 439 30.11 -5.40 -12.66
CA LEU A 439 30.71 -4.84 -11.45
C LEU A 439 31.63 -5.86 -10.80
N THR A 440 32.86 -5.47 -10.50
CA THR A 440 33.80 -6.26 -9.70
C THR A 440 34.32 -5.45 -8.52
N VAL A 441 34.79 -6.15 -7.51
CA VAL A 441 35.38 -5.57 -6.30
C VAL A 441 36.77 -6.15 -6.06
N LYS A 442 37.68 -5.32 -5.55
CA LYS A 442 39.02 -5.76 -5.13
C LYS A 442 39.38 -5.10 -3.80
N LYS A 443 40.19 -5.75 -2.98
CA LYS A 443 40.70 -5.12 -1.75
C LYS A 443 41.49 -3.86 -2.13
N ALA A 444 41.14 -2.73 -1.50
CA ALA A 444 41.86 -1.49 -1.67
C ALA A 444 43.30 -1.67 -1.17
N ALA A 445 44.26 -1.14 -1.92
CA ALA A 445 45.65 -1.10 -1.45
C ALA A 445 45.73 -0.17 -0.24
N PHE A 446 46.25 -0.66 0.88
CA PHE A 446 46.58 0.18 2.02
C PHE A 446 47.72 1.12 1.62
N HIS A 447 47.38 2.34 1.19
CA HIS A 447 48.31 3.45 1.34
C HIS A 447 48.20 3.88 2.80
N ALA A 448 49.21 3.55 3.61
CA ALA A 448 49.41 4.25 4.87
C ALA A 448 49.33 5.75 4.54
N LEU A 449 48.34 6.44 5.11
CA LEU A 449 48.43 7.88 5.18
C LEU A 449 49.72 8.13 5.97
N ASP A 450 50.73 8.67 5.31
CA ASP A 450 51.93 9.16 5.96
C ASP A 450 51.48 10.16 7.01
N ASP A 451 51.44 9.71 8.26
CA ASP A 451 51.38 10.54 9.45
C ASP A 451 52.78 11.14 9.64
N SER A 452 53.21 11.95 8.67
CA SER A 452 54.48 12.67 8.71
C SER A 452 54.23 14.17 8.62
N GLY A 453 54.21 14.80 9.80
CA GLY A 453 54.82 16.11 9.97
C GLY A 453 53.87 17.30 9.86
N ASN A 454 53.29 17.68 11.00
CA ASN A 454 53.51 19.04 11.49
C ASN A 454 53.42 19.08 13.02
N ALA A 455 54.43 18.45 13.64
CA ALA A 455 55.01 18.98 14.85
C ALA A 455 56.30 19.69 14.44
N THR A 456 56.35 21.03 14.53
CA THR A 456 57.45 21.79 15.16
C THR A 456 57.20 23.29 15.08
N ALA A 457 57.45 23.91 16.26
CA ALA A 457 57.75 25.32 16.57
C ALA A 457 56.58 26.32 16.61
#